data_AF-A0A3D5B8G0-F1
#
_entry.id   AF-A0A3D5B8G0-F1
#
_cell.length_a   1.000
_cell.length_b   1.000
_cell.length_c   1.000
_cell.angle_alpha   90.00
_cell.angle_beta   90.00
_cell.angle_gamma   90.00
#
_symmetry.space_group_name_H-M   'P 1'
#
loop_
_entity.id
_entity.type
_entity.pdbx_description
1 polymer ?
#
loop_
_entity_poly.entity_id
_entity_poly.type
_entity_poly.pdbx_seq_one_letter_code
_entity_poly.pdbx_strand_id
1 'polypeptide(L)' 'MNAIGKPCPTCGALIEKFAYLGGACYVCPACQPIG' A
#
# COMPACT_ATOMS: atom_id res chain seq x y z
N MET A 1 4.40 7.77 11.18
CA MET A 1 3.29 6.77 11.15
C MET A 1 3.32 6.09 9.78
N ASN A 2 3.64 4.79 9.70
CA ASN A 2 3.74 4.08 8.41
C ASN A 2 2.55 3.12 8.27
N ALA A 3 1.97 3.03 7.07
CA ALA A 3 0.81 2.19 6.77
C ALA A 3 1.16 0.75 6.39
N ILE A 4 2.44 0.48 6.13
CA ILE A 4 2.94 -0.85 5.73
C ILE A 4 2.54 -1.94 6.74
N GLY A 5 2.06 -3.06 6.23
CA GLY A 5 1.66 -4.21 7.05
C GLY A 5 0.38 -3.99 7.87
N LYS A 6 -0.29 -2.83 7.73
CA LYS A 6 -1.64 -2.64 8.27
C LYS A 6 -2.68 -3.16 7.27
N PRO A 7 -3.81 -3.70 7.77
CA PRO A 7 -4.91 -4.08 6.90
C PRO A 7 -5.53 -2.84 6.23
N CYS A 8 -5.85 -2.95 4.95
CA CYS A 8 -6.58 -1.96 4.20
C CYS A 8 -7.98 -1.77 4.84
N PRO A 9 -8.41 -0.54 5.14
CA PRO A 9 -9.73 -0.31 5.75
C PRO A 9 -10.90 -0.70 4.84
N THR A 10 -10.67 -0.85 3.54
CA THR A 10 -11.69 -1.20 2.55
C THR A 10 -11.83 -2.71 2.37
N CYS A 11 -10.72 -3.43 2.22
CA CYS A 11 -10.73 -4.86 1.86
C CYS A 11 -9.98 -5.78 2.82
N GLY A 12 -9.27 -5.25 3.82
CA GLY A 12 -8.50 -6.02 4.79
C GLY A 12 -7.13 -6.52 4.29
N ALA A 13 -6.81 -6.42 3.01
CA ALA A 13 -5.50 -6.81 2.48
C ALA A 13 -4.36 -5.97 3.08
N LEU A 14 -3.17 -6.55 3.21
CA LEU A 14 -2.03 -5.83 3.78
C LEU A 14 -1.53 -4.76 2.81
N ILE A 15 -1.31 -3.55 3.34
CA ILE A 15 -0.71 -2.46 2.58
C ILE A 15 0.78 -2.73 2.35
N GLU A 16 1.19 -2.61 1.10
CA GLU A 16 2.58 -2.75 0.66
C GLU A 16 3.25 -1.38 0.51
N LYS A 17 4.58 -1.34 0.63
CA LYS A 17 5.38 -0.13 0.44
C LYS A 17 6.30 -0.32 -0.76
N PHE A 18 6.35 0.67 -1.63
CA PHE A 18 7.32 0.74 -2.72
C PHE A 18 7.95 2.13 -2.78
N ALA A 19 9.07 2.23 -3.48
CA ALA A 19 9.74 3.50 -3.73
C ALA A 19 9.38 4.02 -5.12
N TYR A 20 9.00 5.30 -5.23
CA TYR A 20 8.71 5.94 -6.50
C TYR A 20 9.22 7.38 -6.49
N LEU A 21 10.00 7.77 -7.51
CA LEU A 21 10.63 9.09 -7.63
C LEU A 21 11.36 9.55 -6.35
N GLY A 22 11.98 8.62 -5.62
CA GLY A 22 12.69 8.89 -4.36
C GLY A 22 11.80 9.02 -3.12
N GLY A 23 10.48 8.91 -3.25
CA GLY A 23 9.52 8.87 -2.16
C GLY A 23 9.08 7.45 -1.79
N ALA A 24 8.54 7.28 -0.58
CA ALA A 24 7.87 6.05 -0.17
C ALA A 24 6.37 6.15 -0.48
N CYS A 25 5.87 5.26 -1.32
CA CYS A 25 4.45 5.11 -1.60
C CYS A 25 3.92 3.86 -0.89
N TYR A 26 2.68 3.93 -0.42
CA TYR A 26 1.98 2.83 0.23
C TYR A 26 0.70 2.52 -0.54
N VAL A 27 0.49 1.26 -0.90
CA VAL A 27 -0.57 0.84 -1.82
C VAL A 27 -1.24 -0.43 -1.33
N CYS A 28 -2.55 -0.51 -1.54
CA CYS A 28 -3.30 -1.75 -1.40
C CYS A 28 -3.27 -2.51 -2.72
N PRO A 29 -2.62 -3.68 -2.83
CA PRO A 29 -2.54 -4.41 -4.11
C PRO A 29 -3.90 -4.90 -4.60
N ALA A 30 -4.89 -5.05 -3.70
CA ALA A 30 -6.24 -5.48 -4.07
C ALA A 30 -7.14 -4.33 -4.55
N CYS A 31 -7.07 -3.15 -3.93
CA CYS A 31 -7.92 -2.01 -4.30
C CYS A 31 -7.28 -1.07 -5.32
N GLN A 32 -5.95 -1.02 -5.34
CA GLN A 32 -5.14 -0.19 -6.23
C GLN A 32 -4.16 -1.10 -6.97
N PRO A 33 -4.67 -1.93 -7.89
CA PRO A 33 -3.81 -2.81 -8.68
C PRO A 33 -2.82 -1.95 -9.48
N ILE A 34 -1.54 -2.30 -9.36
CA ILE A 34 -0.49 -1.76 -10.22
C ILE A 34 -0.60 -2.54 -11.54
N GLY A 35 -1.18 -1.89 -12.54
CA GLY A 35 -1.25 -2.39 -13.92
C GLY A 35 0.04 -2.14 -14.69
#